data_AF-A0A7J7KSI4-F1
#
_entry.id   AF-A0A7J7KSI4-F1
#
_cell.length_a   1.000
_cell.length_b   1.000
_cell.length_c   1.000
_cell.angle_alpha   90.00
_cell.angle_beta   90.00
_cell.angle_gamma   90.00
#
_symmetry.space_group_name_H-M   'P 1'
#
loop_
_entity.id
_entity.type
_entity.pdbx_description
1 polymer ?
#
loop_
_entity_poly.entity_id
_entity_poly.type
_entity_poly.pdbx_seq_one_letter_code
_entity_poly.pdbx_strand_id
1 'polypeptide(L)'
;MGTVFGIHAVILEPNVYNLRAKLIALHVLATILPEYRSDDLSVIKKLVNDLLHNISENMWSTSKYTVKRMCSVKEAEVDGKLQKLSSSISESTTPSTLSTESNTVIEAAFDPDKSLCCSIEAGGVLTHGNGGRGYGLSCSPITSGVYQWNFHIAREHRGNEGTCVGVSKWPITEYNHRTTVDMWLYRAYSGNLYHGGEHQTMTLPSYTQGDTITCILDMDAHTLAFGKNGEEPKVAFDDLEATVLYPCVMFYSTNPGEKVKLSDIQIIETASSLPAGEPYCAPEVSVIVEANIRILQNLKTEADKSLVQMISPEDTLNAVNLSSPSASGGEEKESKSSTDVSYQGVTNDIAIEALCKEVWPVLAFVGGLDTGLRVGGRCVTQPIREKVLFLV
;
A
#
# COMPACT_ATOMS: atom_id res chain seq x y z
N MET A 1 26.45 25.85 -9.31
CA MET A 1 26.74 25.11 -8.06
C MET A 1 25.49 24.82 -7.21
N GLY A 2 24.45 25.66 -7.18
CA GLY A 2 23.25 25.40 -6.35
C GLY A 2 22.32 24.26 -6.82
N THR A 3 22.27 23.95 -8.12
CA THR A 3 21.42 22.89 -8.69
C THR A 3 21.95 21.47 -8.46
N VAL A 4 23.26 21.29 -8.35
CA VAL A 4 23.91 19.97 -8.17
C VAL A 4 23.70 19.43 -6.75
N PHE A 5 23.63 20.30 -5.74
CA PHE A 5 23.32 19.89 -4.36
C PHE A 5 21.87 19.42 -4.19
N GLY A 6 20.92 19.98 -4.93
CA GLY A 6 19.52 19.54 -4.90
C GLY A 6 19.30 18.14 -5.50
N ILE A 7 20.02 17.81 -6.57
CA ILE A 7 19.94 16.49 -7.23
C ILE A 7 20.51 15.40 -6.31
N HIS A 8 21.63 15.69 -5.64
CA HIS A 8 22.27 14.77 -4.69
C HIS A 8 21.36 14.48 -3.47
N ALA A 9 20.64 15.49 -2.96
CA ALA A 9 19.68 15.30 -1.86
C ALA A 9 18.46 14.48 -2.28
N VAL A 10 17.93 14.67 -3.50
CA VAL A 10 16.79 13.90 -4.01
C VAL A 10 17.14 12.44 -4.28
N ILE A 11 18.36 12.16 -4.73
CA ILE A 11 18.83 10.80 -5.02
C ILE A 11 19.25 10.05 -3.75
N LEU A 12 19.84 10.72 -2.75
CA LEU A 12 20.46 10.05 -1.60
C LEU A 12 19.71 10.19 -0.28
N GLU A 13 18.66 11.02 -0.16
CA GLU A 13 17.90 11.10 1.10
C GLU A 13 16.86 9.98 1.23
N PRO A 14 17.02 9.04 2.17
CA PRO A 14 16.09 7.93 2.38
C PRO A 14 14.78 8.35 3.06
N ASN A 15 14.55 9.66 3.27
CA ASN A 15 13.50 10.20 4.13
C ASN A 15 12.24 10.70 3.41
N VAL A 16 12.15 10.52 2.09
CA VAL A 16 10.85 10.64 1.42
C VAL A 16 10.09 9.33 1.63
N TYR A 17 9.21 9.29 2.63
CA TYR A 17 8.43 8.09 3.00
C TYR A 17 7.43 7.64 1.92
N ASN A 18 7.23 8.43 0.86
CA ASN A 18 6.25 8.16 -0.20
C ASN A 18 6.93 7.80 -1.53
N LEU A 19 6.74 6.55 -1.98
CA LEU A 19 7.26 6.02 -3.24
C LEU A 19 6.80 6.82 -4.47
N ARG A 20 5.56 7.30 -4.48
CA ARG A 20 5.03 8.15 -5.56
C ARG A 20 5.84 9.44 -5.70
N ALA A 21 6.16 10.10 -4.59
CA ALA A 21 6.98 11.32 -4.61
C ALA A 21 8.40 11.06 -5.12
N LYS A 22 9.02 9.94 -4.72
CA LYS A 22 10.33 9.50 -5.25
C LYS A 22 10.29 9.27 -6.75
N LEU A 23 9.27 8.57 -7.26
CA LEU A 23 9.15 8.29 -8.68
C LEU A 23 8.88 9.54 -9.51
N ILE A 24 8.07 10.48 -9.00
CA ILE A 24 7.87 11.78 -9.65
C ILE A 24 9.19 12.53 -9.74
N ALA A 25 9.97 12.57 -8.66
CA ALA A 25 11.27 13.24 -8.67
C ALA A 25 12.25 12.60 -9.67
N LEU A 26 12.35 11.27 -9.68
CA LEU A 26 13.17 10.53 -10.66
C LEU A 26 12.69 10.73 -12.10
N HIS A 27 11.37 10.80 -12.32
CA HIS A 27 10.80 11.08 -13.64
C HIS A 27 11.15 12.48 -14.13
N VAL A 28 11.02 13.49 -13.27
CA VAL A 28 11.42 14.87 -13.55
C VAL A 28 12.92 14.92 -13.88
N LEU A 29 13.77 14.25 -13.09
CA LEU A 29 15.21 14.14 -13.38
C LEU A 29 15.47 13.48 -14.74
N ALA A 30 14.76 12.39 -15.07
CA ALA A 30 14.90 11.71 -16.36
C ALA A 30 14.53 12.59 -17.56
N THR A 31 13.69 13.62 -17.37
CA THR A 31 13.33 14.60 -18.40
C THR A 31 14.28 15.79 -18.47
N ILE A 32 14.83 16.24 -17.34
CA ILE A 32 15.66 17.46 -17.29
C ILE A 32 17.14 17.14 -17.58
N LEU A 33 17.64 16.02 -17.07
CA LEU A 33 19.06 15.66 -17.19
C LEU A 33 19.56 15.49 -18.63
N PRO A 34 18.77 14.97 -19.60
CA PRO A 34 19.21 14.91 -20.99
C PRO A 34 19.44 16.29 -21.63
N GLU A 35 18.68 17.30 -21.20
CA GLU A 35 18.83 18.69 -21.65
C GLU A 35 19.99 19.42 -20.94
N TYR A 36 20.58 18.80 -19.92
CA TYR A 36 21.68 19.37 -19.15
C TYR A 36 23.00 19.27 -19.91
N ARG A 37 23.34 20.33 -20.65
CA ARG A 37 24.64 20.48 -21.31
C ARG A 37 25.65 21.08 -20.33
N SER A 38 26.51 20.23 -19.76
CA SER A 38 27.68 20.66 -19.01
C SER A 38 28.94 20.24 -19.76
N ASP A 39 29.85 21.18 -19.99
CA ASP A 39 31.17 20.91 -20.58
C ASP A 39 32.08 20.13 -19.61
N ASP A 40 31.70 20.05 -18.33
CA ASP A 40 32.42 19.33 -17.28
C ASP A 40 31.96 17.87 -17.17
N LEU A 41 32.71 16.98 -17.80
CA LEU A 41 32.56 15.52 -17.76
C LEU A 41 32.65 14.94 -16.33
N SER A 42 33.30 15.64 -15.38
CA SER A 42 33.45 15.16 -14.00
C SER A 42 32.13 15.15 -13.23
N VAL A 43 31.24 16.11 -13.51
CA VAL A 43 29.90 16.20 -12.89
C VAL A 43 29.02 15.06 -13.38
N ILE A 44 29.06 14.76 -14.68
CA ILE A 44 28.31 13.65 -15.29
C ILE A 44 28.83 12.32 -14.73
N LYS A 45 30.16 12.16 -14.60
CA LYS A 45 30.77 10.97 -14.01
C LYS A 45 30.31 10.75 -12.57
N LYS A 46 30.28 11.80 -11.75
CA LYS A 46 29.80 11.72 -10.37
C LYS A 46 28.32 11.29 -10.33
N LEU A 47 27.48 11.92 -11.15
CA LEU A 47 26.05 11.59 -11.21
C LEU A 47 25.81 10.13 -11.62
N VAL A 48 26.57 9.61 -12.59
CA VAL A 48 26.48 8.21 -13.02
C VAL A 48 26.85 7.27 -11.87
N ASN A 49 27.90 7.57 -11.13
CA ASN A 49 28.29 6.79 -9.95
C ASN A 49 27.22 6.84 -8.85
N ASP A 50 26.63 8.01 -8.58
CA ASP A 50 25.57 8.17 -7.59
C ASP A 50 24.31 7.35 -7.97
N LEU A 51 23.96 7.30 -9.26
CA LEU A 51 22.84 6.50 -9.77
C LEU A 51 23.13 5.00 -9.71
N LEU A 52 24.34 4.56 -10.03
CA LEU A 52 24.76 3.15 -9.90
C LEU A 52 24.77 2.70 -8.44
N HIS A 53 25.25 3.55 -7.53
CA HIS A 53 25.19 3.30 -6.09
C HIS A 53 23.73 3.24 -5.60
N ASN A 54 22.84 4.10 -6.11
CA ASN A 54 21.42 4.05 -5.77
C ASN A 54 20.77 2.72 -6.22
N ILE A 55 21.09 2.23 -7.43
CA ILE A 55 20.64 0.91 -7.90
C ILE A 55 21.15 -0.19 -6.96
N SER A 56 22.44 -0.15 -6.61
CA SER A 56 23.09 -1.09 -5.71
C SER A 56 22.39 -1.19 -4.35
N GLU A 57 22.19 -0.04 -3.70
CA GLU A 57 21.52 0.06 -2.40
C GLU A 57 20.08 -0.44 -2.47
N ASN A 58 19.34 -0.12 -3.53
CA ASN A 58 17.97 -0.63 -3.64
C ASN A 58 17.92 -2.14 -3.90
N MET A 59 18.86 -2.69 -4.70
CA MET A 59 18.89 -4.12 -5.02
C MET A 59 19.33 -5.00 -3.84
N TRP A 60 20.35 -4.56 -3.09
CA TRP A 60 21.07 -5.42 -2.16
C TRP A 60 20.99 -5.01 -0.69
N SER A 61 20.58 -3.77 -0.38
CA SER A 61 20.28 -3.43 1.01
C SER A 61 18.98 -4.11 1.40
N THR A 62 19.03 -4.90 2.48
CA THR A 62 17.85 -5.62 2.99
C THR A 62 16.72 -4.62 3.18
N SER A 63 15.66 -4.74 2.36
CA SER A 63 14.53 -3.83 2.41
C SER A 63 14.06 -3.68 3.85
N LYS A 64 13.86 -2.45 4.31
CA LYS A 64 13.38 -2.16 5.67
C LYS A 64 12.08 -2.92 5.97
N TYR A 65 11.28 -3.19 4.94
CA TYR A 65 10.11 -4.04 5.00
C TYR A 65 10.46 -5.52 5.28
N THR A 66 11.44 -6.08 4.57
CA THR A 66 11.95 -7.43 4.81
C THR A 66 12.55 -7.57 6.21
N VAL A 67 13.29 -6.56 6.68
CA VAL A 67 13.82 -6.53 8.05
C VAL A 67 12.68 -6.48 9.06
N LYS A 68 11.68 -5.60 8.88
CA LYS A 68 10.51 -5.49 9.76
C LYS A 68 9.70 -6.79 9.79
N ARG A 69 9.49 -7.42 8.63
CA ARG A 69 8.81 -8.71 8.52
C ARG A 69 9.60 -9.83 9.20
N MET A 70 10.93 -9.88 9.00
CA MET A 70 11.78 -10.86 9.67
C MET A 70 11.83 -10.64 11.19
N CYS A 71 11.85 -9.39 11.67
CA CYS A 71 11.74 -9.05 13.08
C CYS A 71 10.37 -9.47 13.65
N SER A 72 9.27 -9.12 12.98
CA SER A 72 7.92 -9.48 13.40
C SER A 72 7.68 -11.00 13.41
N VAL A 73 8.22 -11.73 12.42
CA VAL A 73 8.17 -13.21 12.40
C VAL A 73 8.99 -13.79 13.54
N LYS A 74 10.17 -13.23 13.84
CA LYS A 74 10.98 -13.68 14.99
C LYS A 74 10.33 -13.35 16.33
N GLU A 75 9.68 -12.19 16.46
CA GLU A 75 8.91 -11.82 17.64
C GLU A 75 7.73 -12.79 17.84
N ALA A 76 6.95 -13.06 16.79
CA ALA A 76 5.86 -14.04 16.83
C ALA A 76 6.34 -15.47 17.12
N GLU A 77 7.53 -15.86 16.65
CA GLU A 77 8.14 -17.15 16.95
C GLU A 77 8.59 -17.23 18.42
N VAL A 78 9.15 -16.15 18.96
CA VAL A 78 9.54 -16.03 20.37
C VAL A 78 8.30 -16.06 21.27
N ASP A 79 7.26 -15.32 20.92
CA ASP A 79 5.99 -15.30 21.64
C ASP A 79 5.27 -16.64 21.58
N GLY A 80 5.31 -17.32 20.43
CA GLY A 80 4.80 -18.68 20.28
C GLY A 80 5.59 -19.71 21.10
N LYS A 81 6.91 -19.54 21.25
CA LYS A 81 7.73 -20.36 22.15
C LYS A 81 7.44 -20.04 23.62
N LEU A 82 7.23 -18.78 23.97
CA LEU A 82 6.85 -18.33 25.32
C LEU A 82 5.48 -18.89 25.72
N GLN A 83 4.50 -18.84 24.82
CA GLN A 83 3.18 -19.43 25.00
C GLN A 83 3.28 -20.95 25.15
N LYS A 84 4.05 -21.65 24.30
CA LYS A 84 4.27 -23.10 24.42
C LYS A 84 4.91 -23.50 25.75
N LEU A 85 5.86 -22.71 26.27
CA LEU A 85 6.40 -22.93 27.61
C LEU A 85 5.33 -22.71 28.69
N SER A 86 4.50 -21.68 28.56
CA SER A 86 3.43 -21.37 29.53
C SER A 86 2.25 -22.36 29.49
N SER A 87 1.94 -22.94 28.32
CA SER A 87 0.83 -23.88 28.11
C SER A 87 1.18 -25.32 28.47
N SER A 88 2.42 -25.61 28.89
CA SER A 88 2.84 -26.91 29.45
C SER A 88 2.12 -27.27 30.77
N ILE A 89 1.23 -26.41 31.27
CA ILE A 89 0.49 -26.59 32.53
C ILE A 89 -0.99 -26.97 32.31
N SER A 90 -1.51 -27.08 31.08
CA SER A 90 -2.92 -27.47 30.91
C SER A 90 -3.19 -28.15 29.57
N GLU A 91 -3.46 -29.44 29.62
CA GLU A 91 -3.98 -30.21 28.47
C GLU A 91 -5.41 -29.76 28.09
N SER A 92 -5.65 -29.48 26.81
CA SER A 92 -6.39 -30.39 25.92
C SER A 92 -7.11 -29.66 24.76
N THR A 93 -6.90 -30.21 23.56
CA THR A 93 -7.83 -30.33 22.41
C THR A 93 -7.93 -29.21 21.34
N THR A 94 -7.32 -29.56 20.20
CA THR A 94 -7.64 -29.31 18.76
C THR A 94 -7.31 -27.98 18.08
N PRO A 95 -6.60 -28.01 16.93
CA PRO A 95 -6.23 -26.83 16.16
C PRO A 95 -7.20 -26.53 15.01
N SER A 96 -7.68 -25.29 14.91
CA SER A 96 -8.22 -24.74 13.67
C SER A 96 -7.23 -23.72 13.11
N THR A 97 -6.62 -24.10 11.99
CA THR A 97 -5.96 -23.21 11.04
C THR A 97 -6.91 -22.12 10.56
N LEU A 98 -6.59 -20.85 10.79
CA LEU A 98 -6.85 -19.77 9.84
C LEU A 98 -5.97 -18.55 10.19
N SER A 99 -5.52 -17.88 9.13
CA SER A 99 -4.61 -16.74 9.05
C SER A 99 -4.88 -15.63 10.07
N THR A 100 -3.90 -15.37 10.94
CA THR A 100 -3.87 -14.19 11.80
C THR A 100 -3.40 -12.98 10.99
N GLU A 101 -4.31 -12.29 10.32
CA GLU A 101 -4.10 -10.92 9.91
C GLU A 101 -4.28 -10.03 11.15
N SER A 102 -3.26 -9.27 11.50
CA SER A 102 -3.27 -8.34 12.63
C SER A 102 -4.08 -7.10 12.27
N ASN A 103 -5.42 -7.20 12.29
CA ASN A 103 -6.29 -6.06 12.05
C ASN A 103 -6.20 -5.08 13.22
N THR A 104 -5.80 -3.84 12.94
CA THR A 104 -5.88 -2.75 13.93
C THR A 104 -7.35 -2.42 14.14
N VAL A 105 -7.81 -2.45 15.40
CA VAL A 105 -9.21 -2.21 15.78
C VAL A 105 -9.32 -0.85 16.47
N ILE A 106 -10.24 -0.02 15.99
CA ILE A 106 -10.61 1.27 16.59
C ILE A 106 -11.96 1.08 17.29
N GLU A 107 -12.02 1.37 18.58
CA GLU A 107 -13.28 1.39 19.33
C GLU A 107 -14.23 2.41 18.71
N ALA A 108 -15.42 1.95 18.32
CA ALA A 108 -16.38 2.78 17.61
C ALA A 108 -17.50 3.20 18.55
N ALA A 109 -17.73 4.50 18.63
CA ALA A 109 -18.82 5.09 19.41
C ALA A 109 -19.51 6.19 18.60
N PHE A 110 -20.80 6.41 18.88
CA PHE A 110 -21.53 7.56 18.39
C PHE A 110 -21.15 8.83 19.16
N ASP A 111 -21.13 9.96 18.46
CA ASP A 111 -20.80 11.26 19.02
C ASP A 111 -22.09 12.01 19.42
N PRO A 112 -22.26 12.36 20.71
CA PRO A 112 -23.43 13.13 21.17
C PRO A 112 -23.57 14.49 20.46
N ASP A 113 -22.46 15.15 20.13
CA ASP A 113 -22.45 16.48 19.51
C ASP A 113 -22.73 16.40 18.00
N LYS A 114 -22.52 15.23 17.39
CA LYS A 114 -22.88 14.93 15.98
C LYS A 114 -24.16 14.10 15.85
N SER A 115 -25.03 14.16 16.84
CA SER A 115 -26.32 13.45 16.85
C SER A 115 -27.49 14.43 16.99
N LEU A 116 -28.57 14.17 16.25
CA LEU A 116 -29.81 14.96 16.27
C LEU A 116 -31.01 14.05 16.49
N CYS A 117 -31.90 14.41 17.42
CA CYS A 117 -33.10 13.64 17.79
C CYS A 117 -32.79 12.17 18.13
N CYS A 118 -31.58 11.89 18.63
CA CYS A 118 -31.13 10.57 19.02
C CYS A 118 -30.47 10.64 20.40
N SER A 119 -30.48 9.52 21.12
CA SER A 119 -29.76 9.33 22.38
C SER A 119 -28.81 8.14 22.26
N ILE A 120 -27.66 8.22 22.91
CA ILE A 120 -26.65 7.15 22.88
C ILE A 120 -26.76 6.35 24.19
N GLU A 121 -27.06 5.07 24.08
CA GLU A 121 -27.11 4.12 25.20
C GLU A 121 -25.74 3.47 25.43
N ALA A 122 -25.55 2.86 26.61
CA ALA A 122 -24.34 2.12 26.93
C ALA A 122 -24.08 1.00 25.91
N GLY A 123 -22.82 0.84 25.51
CA GLY A 123 -22.40 -0.19 24.55
C GLY A 123 -22.56 0.19 23.07
N GLY A 124 -22.52 1.48 22.74
CA GLY A 124 -22.44 1.96 21.36
C GLY A 124 -23.74 1.87 20.57
N VAL A 125 -24.90 1.95 21.26
CA VAL A 125 -26.22 1.88 20.64
C VAL A 125 -26.80 3.28 20.46
N LEU A 126 -27.12 3.64 19.22
CA LEU A 126 -27.88 4.83 18.90
C LEU A 126 -29.38 4.50 18.93
N THR A 127 -30.13 5.24 19.73
CA THR A 127 -31.58 5.11 19.88
C THR A 127 -32.26 6.34 19.31
N HIS A 128 -33.23 6.13 18.42
CA HIS A 128 -34.07 7.18 17.87
C HIS A 128 -34.98 7.75 18.96
N GLY A 129 -34.86 9.06 19.19
CA GLY A 129 -35.57 9.78 20.24
C GLY A 129 -36.75 10.60 19.72
N ASN A 130 -37.33 11.40 20.60
CA ASN A 130 -38.39 12.33 20.23
C ASN A 130 -37.80 13.53 19.46
N GLY A 131 -38.57 14.10 18.54
CA GLY A 131 -38.15 15.27 17.74
C GLY A 131 -38.40 15.15 16.24
N GLY A 132 -38.97 14.03 15.79
CA GLY A 132 -39.14 13.74 14.36
C GLY A 132 -37.92 13.00 13.85
N ARG A 133 -37.53 13.24 12.60
CA ARG A 133 -36.39 12.56 11.98
C ARG A 133 -35.08 12.93 12.66
N GLY A 134 -34.16 11.97 12.76
CA GLY A 134 -32.89 12.14 13.44
C GLY A 134 -31.73 11.44 12.74
N TYR A 135 -30.51 11.70 13.20
CA TYR A 135 -29.31 11.01 12.76
C TYR A 135 -28.28 10.95 13.89
N GLY A 136 -27.30 10.07 13.76
CA GLY A 136 -26.12 10.04 14.62
C GLY A 136 -24.89 9.59 13.86
N LEU A 137 -23.78 10.29 14.07
CA LEU A 137 -22.47 10.02 13.45
C LEU A 137 -21.51 9.45 14.49
N SER A 138 -20.53 8.68 14.04
CA SER A 138 -19.45 8.21 14.91
C SER A 138 -18.51 9.33 15.35
N CYS A 139 -17.78 9.07 16.44
CA CYS A 139 -16.71 9.95 16.93
C CYS A 139 -15.54 10.02 15.95
N SER A 140 -15.10 8.84 15.48
CA SER A 140 -13.88 8.67 14.69
C SER A 140 -14.10 9.07 13.23
N PRO A 141 -13.37 10.09 12.72
CA PRO A 141 -13.32 10.38 11.29
C PRO A 141 -12.50 9.33 10.54
N ILE A 142 -12.90 9.06 9.30
CA ILE A 142 -12.15 8.22 8.36
C ILE A 142 -11.71 9.11 7.19
N THR A 143 -10.41 9.13 6.89
CA THR A 143 -9.80 10.07 5.92
C THR A 143 -9.00 9.42 4.80
N SER A 144 -8.52 8.19 4.99
CA SER A 144 -7.61 7.49 4.05
C SER A 144 -7.50 6.03 4.45
N GLY A 145 -7.36 5.10 3.51
CA GLY A 145 -7.32 3.66 3.77
C GLY A 145 -8.68 2.96 3.71
N VAL A 146 -8.69 1.67 4.04
CA VAL A 146 -9.89 0.81 3.98
C VAL A 146 -10.36 0.42 5.37
N TYR A 147 -11.63 0.66 5.65
CA TYR A 147 -12.24 0.47 6.96
C TYR A 147 -13.48 -0.37 6.84
N GLN A 148 -13.65 -1.30 7.78
CA GLN A 148 -14.82 -2.14 7.88
C GLN A 148 -15.44 -2.06 9.26
N TRP A 149 -16.76 -1.95 9.31
CA TRP A 149 -17.54 -2.05 10.55
C TRP A 149 -18.90 -2.65 10.26
N ASN A 150 -19.65 -2.94 11.31
CA ASN A 150 -20.98 -3.50 11.23
C ASN A 150 -22.00 -2.61 11.95
N PHE A 151 -23.15 -2.40 11.33
CA PHE A 151 -24.36 -1.92 11.99
C PHE A 151 -25.24 -3.10 12.35
N HIS A 152 -25.54 -3.28 13.63
CA HIS A 152 -26.50 -4.28 14.09
C HIS A 152 -27.84 -3.62 14.41
N ILE A 153 -28.90 -4.06 13.73
CA ILE A 153 -30.24 -3.47 13.87
C ILE A 153 -30.92 -4.08 15.09
N ALA A 154 -30.69 -3.47 16.25
CA ALA A 154 -31.15 -3.97 17.55
C ALA A 154 -32.68 -3.88 17.71
N ARG A 155 -33.31 -2.84 17.16
CA ARG A 155 -34.76 -2.65 17.20
C ARG A 155 -35.27 -1.91 15.96
N GLU A 156 -36.31 -2.45 15.33
CA GLU A 156 -36.97 -1.86 14.17
C GLU A 156 -38.43 -2.34 14.07
N HIS A 157 -39.25 -1.61 13.33
CA HIS A 157 -40.62 -1.96 12.98
C HIS A 157 -40.65 -2.79 11.69
N ARG A 158 -40.65 -4.12 11.84
CA ARG A 158 -40.66 -5.07 10.71
C ARG A 158 -41.76 -4.76 9.69
N GLY A 159 -41.38 -4.59 8.42
CA GLY A 159 -42.28 -4.27 7.31
C GLY A 159 -42.70 -2.80 7.22
N ASN A 160 -42.15 -1.94 8.08
CA ASN A 160 -42.30 -0.49 8.03
C ASN A 160 -41.05 0.18 8.61
N GLU A 161 -39.87 -0.28 8.18
CA GLU A 161 -38.59 0.16 8.71
C GLU A 161 -38.39 1.65 8.44
N GLY A 162 -37.78 2.34 9.41
CA GLY A 162 -37.53 3.77 9.44
C GLY A 162 -36.06 4.17 9.33
N THR A 163 -35.16 3.20 9.15
CA THR A 163 -33.71 3.40 9.28
C THR A 163 -32.97 3.40 7.94
N CYS A 164 -31.96 4.25 7.81
CA CYS A 164 -30.88 4.14 6.84
C CYS A 164 -29.53 4.08 7.55
N VAL A 165 -28.58 3.32 7.00
CA VAL A 165 -27.19 3.25 7.49
C VAL A 165 -26.22 3.66 6.37
N GLY A 166 -25.03 4.13 6.73
CA GLY A 166 -24.01 4.47 5.74
C GLY A 166 -22.94 5.41 6.28
N VAL A 167 -22.58 6.42 5.51
CA VAL A 167 -21.55 7.41 5.87
C VAL A 167 -22.00 8.84 5.57
N SER A 168 -21.46 9.80 6.31
CA SER A 168 -21.81 11.22 6.19
C SER A 168 -20.60 12.13 6.30
N LYS A 169 -20.67 13.28 5.62
CA LYS A 169 -19.86 14.47 5.89
C LYS A 169 -20.24 15.09 7.24
N TRP A 170 -19.37 15.95 7.75
CA TRP A 170 -19.66 16.82 8.89
C TRP A 170 -19.08 18.22 8.64
N PRO A 171 -19.81 19.31 8.90
CA PRO A 171 -21.20 19.38 9.39
C PRO A 171 -22.23 18.95 8.33
N ILE A 172 -23.42 18.53 8.80
CA ILE A 172 -24.54 18.16 7.94
C ILE A 172 -25.41 19.39 7.67
N THR A 173 -25.68 19.68 6.41
CA THR A 173 -26.54 20.78 5.96
C THR A 173 -27.99 20.33 5.77
N GLU A 174 -28.18 19.10 5.26
CA GLU A 174 -29.49 18.48 5.08
C GLU A 174 -29.40 16.97 5.32
N TYR A 175 -30.35 16.39 6.06
CA TYR A 175 -30.35 14.97 6.45
C TYR A 175 -31.57 14.18 5.94
N ASN A 176 -32.32 14.75 5.00
CA ASN A 176 -33.39 14.03 4.33
C ASN A 176 -32.79 13.06 3.31
N HIS A 177 -32.94 11.74 3.52
CA HIS A 177 -32.39 10.71 2.62
C HIS A 177 -32.68 10.95 1.14
N ARG A 178 -33.82 11.53 0.77
CA ARG A 178 -34.19 11.70 -0.64
C ARG A 178 -33.44 12.82 -1.36
N THR A 179 -32.78 13.71 -0.62
CA THR A 179 -32.23 14.97 -1.16
C THR A 179 -30.81 15.25 -0.66
N THR A 180 -30.40 14.68 0.47
CA THR A 180 -29.08 14.94 1.06
C THR A 180 -27.93 14.56 0.13
N VAL A 181 -27.01 15.49 -0.07
CA VAL A 181 -25.70 15.29 -0.73
C VAL A 181 -24.57 15.16 0.28
N ASP A 182 -24.89 15.19 1.56
CA ASP A 182 -23.94 15.05 2.66
C ASP A 182 -23.77 13.60 3.09
N MET A 183 -24.77 12.76 2.81
CA MET A 183 -24.83 11.37 3.24
C MET A 183 -24.91 10.41 2.05
N TRP A 184 -24.31 9.22 2.24
CA TRP A 184 -24.47 8.06 1.36
C TRP A 184 -25.17 6.98 2.18
N LEU A 185 -26.42 6.69 1.83
CA LEU A 185 -27.34 5.97 2.69
C LEU A 185 -27.89 4.73 2.01
N TYR A 186 -27.87 3.62 2.74
CA TYR A 186 -28.54 2.39 2.41
C TYR A 186 -29.80 2.25 3.27
N ARG A 187 -30.97 2.05 2.64
CA ARG A 187 -32.27 2.07 3.32
C ARG A 187 -32.75 0.68 3.73
N ALA A 188 -33.18 0.53 4.99
CA ALA A 188 -33.67 -0.73 5.55
C ALA A 188 -34.89 -1.30 4.83
N TYR A 189 -35.96 -0.50 4.69
CA TYR A 189 -37.26 -0.95 4.19
C TYR A 189 -37.22 -1.57 2.79
N SER A 190 -36.53 -0.91 1.85
CA SER A 190 -36.56 -1.28 0.44
C SER A 190 -35.22 -1.71 -0.13
N GLY A 191 -34.13 -1.50 0.63
CA GLY A 191 -32.78 -1.74 0.16
C GLY A 191 -32.27 -0.76 -0.90
N ASN A 192 -33.00 0.33 -1.14
CA ASN A 192 -32.53 1.37 -2.06
C ASN A 192 -31.38 2.17 -1.46
N LEU A 193 -30.58 2.74 -2.36
CA LEU A 193 -29.41 3.54 -2.05
C LEU A 193 -29.73 5.02 -2.32
N TYR A 194 -29.18 5.92 -1.51
CA TYR A 194 -29.47 7.34 -1.59
C TYR A 194 -28.22 8.21 -1.42
N HIS A 195 -28.02 9.13 -2.36
CA HIS A 195 -27.06 10.22 -2.33
C HIS A 195 -27.48 11.26 -3.38
N GLY A 196 -27.86 12.48 -2.97
CA GLY A 196 -28.41 13.52 -3.85
C GLY A 196 -29.73 13.13 -4.54
N GLY A 197 -30.42 12.10 -4.04
CA GLY A 197 -31.50 11.41 -4.75
C GLY A 197 -31.47 9.91 -4.50
N GLU A 198 -32.46 9.19 -5.01
CA GLU A 198 -32.42 7.73 -5.07
C GLU A 198 -31.45 7.28 -6.16
N HIS A 199 -30.46 6.47 -5.80
CA HIS A 199 -29.46 5.95 -6.70
C HIS A 199 -30.03 4.76 -7.48
N GLN A 200 -30.25 4.94 -8.78
CA GLN A 200 -31.01 3.98 -9.61
C GLN A 200 -30.18 2.82 -10.14
N THR A 201 -28.87 2.80 -9.92
CA THR A 201 -27.97 1.80 -10.53
C THR A 201 -28.16 0.41 -9.96
N MET A 202 -28.48 0.29 -8.67
CA MET A 202 -28.73 -0.99 -8.01
C MET A 202 -29.63 -0.86 -6.79
N THR A 203 -30.17 -1.98 -6.36
CA THR A 203 -30.91 -2.13 -5.10
C THR A 203 -30.35 -3.35 -4.38
N LEU A 204 -29.99 -3.16 -3.11
CA LEU A 204 -29.47 -4.22 -2.25
C LEU A 204 -30.62 -4.88 -1.46
N PRO A 205 -30.40 -6.01 -0.78
CA PRO A 205 -31.47 -6.69 -0.04
C PRO A 205 -31.97 -5.90 1.17
N SER A 206 -33.27 -5.61 1.25
CA SER A 206 -33.87 -4.98 2.44
C SER A 206 -33.48 -5.71 3.74
N TYR A 207 -33.42 -4.96 4.84
CA TYR A 207 -32.96 -5.47 6.13
C TYR A 207 -33.79 -4.93 7.27
N THR A 208 -33.81 -5.65 8.40
CA THR A 208 -34.72 -5.36 9.51
C THR A 208 -34.13 -5.77 10.86
N GLN A 209 -34.92 -5.70 11.92
CA GLN A 209 -34.51 -6.07 13.27
C GLN A 209 -33.88 -7.47 13.34
N GLY A 210 -32.66 -7.51 13.88
CA GLY A 210 -31.82 -8.69 14.04
C GLY A 210 -30.76 -8.84 12.95
N ASP A 211 -30.87 -8.12 11.84
CA ASP A 211 -29.87 -8.16 10.77
C ASP A 211 -28.62 -7.35 11.15
N THR A 212 -27.50 -7.74 10.55
CA THR A 212 -26.22 -7.05 10.64
C THR A 212 -25.79 -6.61 9.25
N ILE A 213 -25.49 -5.32 9.08
CA ILE A 213 -25.03 -4.73 7.83
C ILE A 213 -23.55 -4.39 7.95
N THR A 214 -22.72 -5.11 7.20
CA THR A 214 -21.30 -4.83 7.05
C THR A 214 -21.13 -3.67 6.07
N CYS A 215 -20.32 -2.70 6.46
CA CYS A 215 -19.94 -1.57 5.64
C CYS A 215 -18.43 -1.64 5.41
N ILE A 216 -18.00 -1.50 4.15
CA ILE A 216 -16.59 -1.31 3.80
C ILE A 216 -16.47 0.04 3.11
N LEU A 217 -15.74 0.95 3.73
CA LEU A 217 -15.39 2.24 3.16
C LEU A 217 -13.94 2.20 2.73
N ASP A 218 -13.70 2.34 1.43
CA ASP A 218 -12.38 2.51 0.85
C ASP A 218 -12.20 3.98 0.47
N MET A 219 -11.46 4.73 1.29
CA MET A 219 -11.16 6.13 1.03
C MET A 219 -10.10 6.31 -0.07
N ASP A 220 -9.34 5.26 -0.40
CA ASP A 220 -8.29 5.32 -1.41
C ASP A 220 -8.87 5.08 -2.81
N ALA A 221 -9.79 4.13 -2.93
CA ALA A 221 -10.56 3.88 -4.15
C ALA A 221 -11.84 4.73 -4.26
N HIS A 222 -12.17 5.51 -3.22
CA HIS A 222 -13.41 6.30 -3.13
C HIS A 222 -14.67 5.45 -3.37
N THR A 223 -14.76 4.29 -2.70
CA THR A 223 -15.93 3.40 -2.81
C THR A 223 -16.54 3.06 -1.45
N LEU A 224 -17.85 2.79 -1.44
CA LEU A 224 -18.58 2.31 -0.27
C LEU A 224 -19.37 1.05 -0.64
N ALA A 225 -19.12 -0.03 0.08
CA ALA A 225 -19.76 -1.32 -0.12
C ALA A 225 -20.57 -1.76 1.10
N PHE A 226 -21.65 -2.49 0.86
CA PHE A 226 -22.49 -3.07 1.91
C PHE A 226 -22.69 -4.58 1.73
N GLY A 227 -22.62 -5.31 2.83
CA GLY A 227 -22.96 -6.74 2.92
C GLY A 227 -24.01 -6.98 4.00
N LYS A 228 -24.89 -7.97 3.83
CA LYS A 228 -25.92 -8.32 4.80
C LYS A 228 -25.60 -9.67 5.44
N ASN A 229 -25.63 -9.76 6.76
CA ASN A 229 -25.52 -11.01 7.53
C ASN A 229 -24.31 -11.89 7.14
N GLY A 230 -23.17 -11.27 6.83
CA GLY A 230 -21.94 -11.96 6.42
C GLY A 230 -21.86 -12.34 4.94
N GLU A 231 -22.86 -11.95 4.13
CA GLU A 231 -22.74 -12.01 2.67
C GLU A 231 -21.63 -11.08 2.15
N GLU A 232 -21.06 -11.44 1.00
CA GLU A 232 -20.01 -10.67 0.35
C GLU A 232 -20.46 -9.22 0.08
N PRO A 233 -19.75 -8.22 0.61
CA PRO A 233 -20.12 -6.81 0.41
C PRO A 233 -20.08 -6.41 -1.07
N LYS A 234 -21.12 -5.70 -1.51
CA LYS A 234 -21.23 -5.17 -2.88
C LYS A 234 -21.01 -3.67 -2.87
N VAL A 235 -20.17 -3.18 -3.78
CA VAL A 235 -19.95 -1.74 -3.98
C VAL A 235 -21.27 -1.09 -4.36
N ALA A 236 -21.75 -0.20 -3.50
CA ALA A 236 -23.02 0.50 -3.62
C ALA A 236 -22.86 1.92 -4.17
N PHE A 237 -21.73 2.54 -3.84
CA PHE A 237 -21.35 3.86 -4.30
C PHE A 237 -19.88 3.86 -4.72
N ASP A 238 -19.59 4.53 -5.82
CA ASP A 238 -18.28 4.90 -6.33
C ASP A 238 -18.15 6.43 -6.35
N ASP A 239 -16.95 6.92 -6.66
CA ASP A 239 -16.63 8.34 -6.78
C ASP A 239 -17.09 9.20 -5.58
N LEU A 240 -16.87 8.72 -4.35
CA LEU A 240 -17.25 9.44 -3.13
C LEU A 240 -16.54 10.81 -3.03
N GLU A 241 -17.30 11.89 -3.23
CA GLU A 241 -16.85 13.27 -3.15
C GLU A 241 -16.70 13.80 -1.71
N ALA A 242 -15.83 13.18 -0.91
CA ALA A 242 -15.48 13.63 0.43
C ALA A 242 -14.05 13.23 0.83
N THR A 243 -13.37 14.11 1.57
CA THR A 243 -12.03 13.83 2.14
C THR A 243 -12.09 13.28 3.56
N VAL A 244 -13.22 13.45 4.24
CA VAL A 244 -13.47 12.96 5.60
C VAL A 244 -14.90 12.46 5.67
N LEU A 245 -15.08 11.23 6.13
CA LEU A 245 -16.37 10.60 6.31
C LEU A 245 -16.50 9.97 7.68
N TYR A 246 -17.74 9.91 8.17
CA TYR A 246 -18.09 9.31 9.45
C TYR A 246 -19.15 8.24 9.21
N PRO A 247 -18.98 7.00 9.73
CA PRO A 247 -20.08 6.08 9.91
C PRO A 247 -21.31 6.78 10.50
N CYS A 248 -22.46 6.59 9.86
CA CYS A 248 -23.69 7.28 10.26
C CYS A 248 -24.93 6.39 10.17
N VAL A 249 -25.91 6.73 10.99
CA VAL A 249 -27.27 6.18 10.96
C VAL A 249 -28.24 7.35 10.87
N MET A 250 -29.27 7.23 10.03
CA MET A 250 -30.33 8.22 9.89
C MET A 250 -31.69 7.54 10.03
N PHE A 251 -32.55 8.12 10.87
CA PHE A 251 -33.92 7.68 11.09
C PHE A 251 -34.87 8.66 10.41
N TYR A 252 -35.59 8.20 9.38
CA TYR A 252 -36.60 9.01 8.69
C TYR A 252 -38.02 8.80 9.23
N SER A 253 -38.19 7.86 10.17
CA SER A 253 -39.39 7.71 10.98
C SER A 253 -39.65 8.97 11.80
N THR A 254 -40.92 9.24 12.10
CA THR A 254 -41.31 10.31 13.04
C THR A 254 -41.56 9.78 14.45
N ASN A 255 -41.69 8.46 14.59
CA ASN A 255 -41.92 7.81 15.86
C ASN A 255 -40.58 7.35 16.45
N PRO A 256 -40.33 7.54 17.74
CA PRO A 256 -39.12 7.05 18.38
C PRO A 256 -39.16 5.53 18.55
N GLY A 257 -37.98 4.92 18.72
CA GLY A 257 -37.84 3.56 19.22
C GLY A 257 -36.94 2.64 18.40
N GLU A 258 -36.55 3.03 17.19
CA GLU A 258 -35.54 2.32 16.41
C GLU A 258 -34.18 2.38 17.13
N LYS A 259 -33.41 1.29 17.06
CA LYS A 259 -32.10 1.18 17.71
C LYS A 259 -31.09 0.50 16.80
N VAL A 260 -29.92 1.09 16.67
CA VAL A 260 -28.81 0.55 15.88
C VAL A 260 -27.53 0.57 16.72
N LYS A 261 -26.85 -0.57 16.79
CA LYS A 261 -25.55 -0.71 17.45
C LYS A 261 -24.44 -0.64 16.41
N LEU A 262 -23.39 0.13 16.71
CA LEU A 262 -22.17 0.17 15.92
C LEU A 262 -21.15 -0.82 16.52
N SER A 263 -20.54 -1.67 15.68
CA SER A 263 -19.38 -2.45 16.08
C SER A 263 -18.11 -1.62 16.00
N ASP A 264 -17.05 -2.10 16.65
CA ASP A 264 -15.70 -1.57 16.44
C ASP A 264 -15.35 -1.54 14.95
N ILE A 265 -14.54 -0.54 14.59
CA ILE A 265 -14.08 -0.32 13.24
C ILE A 265 -12.74 -1.05 13.07
N GLN A 266 -12.69 -1.95 12.10
CA GLN A 266 -11.50 -2.68 11.72
C GLN A 266 -10.84 -1.96 10.55
N ILE A 267 -9.55 -1.67 10.67
CA ILE A 267 -8.75 -1.24 9.54
C ILE A 267 -8.41 -2.49 8.75
N ILE A 268 -8.88 -2.56 7.49
CA ILE A 268 -8.49 -3.63 6.59
C ILE A 268 -7.17 -3.18 5.95
N GLU A 269 -6.09 -3.88 6.26
CA GLU A 269 -4.87 -3.79 5.46
C GLU A 269 -5.14 -4.51 4.13
N THR A 270 -5.79 -3.82 3.18
CA THR A 270 -6.07 -4.44 1.88
C THR A 270 -4.77 -4.77 1.18
N ALA A 271 -4.49 -6.07 1.02
CA ALA A 271 -3.40 -6.55 0.19
C ALA A 271 -3.66 -6.38 -1.33
N SER A 272 -4.81 -5.86 -1.75
CA SER A 272 -5.18 -5.89 -3.18
C SER A 272 -6.34 -4.95 -3.55
N SER A 273 -6.00 -3.74 -3.96
CA SER A 273 -6.64 -3.00 -5.06
C SER A 273 -5.60 -1.98 -5.48
N LEU A 274 -4.67 -2.40 -6.33
CA LEU A 274 -3.63 -1.51 -6.83
C LEU A 274 -4.23 -0.75 -8.02
N PRO A 275 -4.43 0.57 -7.92
CA PRO A 275 -4.87 1.37 -9.06
C PRO A 275 -3.90 1.19 -10.23
N ALA A 276 -4.42 1.31 -11.46
CA ALA A 276 -3.57 1.37 -12.64
C ALA A 276 -2.58 2.54 -12.51
N GLY A 277 -1.30 2.21 -12.33
CA GLY A 277 -0.23 3.20 -12.16
C GLY A 277 0.34 3.29 -10.75
N GLU A 278 -0.15 2.49 -9.79
CA GLU A 278 0.59 2.33 -8.53
C GLU A 278 1.76 1.33 -8.69
N PRO A 279 2.95 1.69 -8.21
CA PRO A 279 4.17 0.94 -8.41
C PRO A 279 4.15 -0.45 -7.77
N TYR A 280 3.19 -0.76 -6.90
CA TYR A 280 3.07 -2.02 -6.17
C TYR A 280 2.76 -3.26 -7.02
N CYS A 281 2.39 -3.12 -8.31
CA CYS A 281 2.35 -4.28 -9.22
C CYS A 281 3.75 -4.86 -9.50
N ALA A 282 4.80 -4.12 -9.13
CA ALA A 282 6.17 -4.58 -9.08
C ALA A 282 6.74 -4.28 -7.67
N PRO A 283 7.73 -5.03 -7.17
CA PRO A 283 8.40 -4.67 -5.93
C PRO A 283 8.93 -3.23 -5.98
N GLU A 284 8.81 -2.47 -4.88
CA GLU A 284 9.29 -1.06 -4.78
C GLU A 284 10.72 -0.90 -5.33
N VAL A 285 11.59 -1.84 -4.95
CA VAL A 285 12.97 -1.94 -5.43
C VAL A 285 13.05 -1.99 -6.96
N SER A 286 12.22 -2.82 -7.60
CA SER A 286 12.21 -2.97 -9.05
C SER A 286 11.83 -1.68 -9.77
N VAL A 287 10.86 -0.93 -9.25
CA VAL A 287 10.41 0.32 -9.86
C VAL A 287 11.44 1.44 -9.70
N ILE A 288 12.07 1.54 -8.53
CA ILE A 288 13.13 2.52 -8.26
C ILE A 288 14.38 2.22 -9.11
N VAL A 289 14.81 0.95 -9.15
CA VAL A 289 15.95 0.50 -9.96
C VAL A 289 15.74 0.86 -11.42
N GLU A 290 14.55 0.61 -11.96
CA GLU A 290 14.27 0.91 -13.35
C GLU A 290 14.24 2.42 -13.65
N ALA A 291 13.67 3.22 -12.76
CA ALA A 291 13.68 4.67 -12.92
C ALA A 291 15.14 5.21 -12.99
N ASN A 292 16.04 4.67 -12.16
CA ASN A 292 17.47 4.98 -12.22
C ASN A 292 18.14 4.51 -13.52
N ILE A 293 17.89 3.26 -13.95
CA ILE A 293 18.41 2.71 -15.22
C ILE A 293 17.96 3.57 -16.41
N ARG A 294 16.72 4.06 -16.41
CA ARG A 294 16.20 4.94 -17.47
C ARG A 294 16.94 6.27 -17.53
N ILE A 295 17.25 6.88 -16.38
CA ILE A 295 18.06 8.10 -16.35
C ILE A 295 19.43 7.82 -17.00
N LEU A 296 20.07 6.71 -16.63
CA LEU A 296 21.36 6.30 -17.23
C LEU A 296 21.25 6.04 -18.74
N GLN A 297 20.14 5.45 -19.22
CA GLN A 297 19.90 5.21 -20.65
C GLN A 297 19.69 6.51 -21.43
N ASN A 298 18.94 7.47 -20.89
CA ASN A 298 18.74 8.77 -21.51
C ASN A 298 20.06 9.54 -21.58
N LEU A 299 20.88 9.50 -20.52
CA LEU A 299 22.22 10.10 -20.50
C LEU A 299 23.15 9.47 -21.55
N LYS A 300 23.09 8.14 -21.75
CA LYS A 300 23.86 7.42 -22.79
C LYS A 300 23.49 7.85 -24.20
N THR A 301 22.25 8.27 -24.45
CA THR A 301 21.77 8.63 -25.79
C THR A 301 22.33 9.99 -26.24
N GLU A 302 22.60 10.92 -25.30
CA GLU A 302 23.19 12.24 -25.55
C GLU A 302 24.73 12.25 -25.45
N ALA A 303 25.32 11.45 -24.56
CA ALA A 303 26.78 11.40 -24.36
C ALA A 303 27.41 10.15 -24.99
N ASP A 304 27.86 10.34 -26.24
CA ASP A 304 28.57 9.37 -27.08
C ASP A 304 29.79 8.73 -26.39
N LYS A 305 29.89 7.38 -26.49
CA LYS A 305 30.99 6.41 -26.20
C LYS A 305 31.81 6.51 -24.89
N SER A 306 32.03 7.70 -24.36
CA SER A 306 32.83 8.01 -23.16
C SER A 306 32.17 7.55 -21.87
N LEU A 307 30.82 7.56 -21.79
CA LEU A 307 30.07 6.97 -20.66
C LEU A 307 30.26 5.46 -20.56
N VAL A 308 30.32 4.75 -21.70
CA VAL A 308 30.56 3.30 -21.72
C VAL A 308 31.98 2.97 -21.27
N GLN A 309 32.96 3.82 -21.59
CA GLN A 309 34.33 3.70 -21.09
C GLN A 309 34.45 4.04 -19.59
N MET A 310 33.62 4.95 -19.07
CA MET A 310 33.57 5.27 -17.62
C MET A 310 32.91 4.19 -16.78
N ILE A 311 32.05 3.37 -17.38
CA ILE A 311 31.35 2.24 -16.76
C ILE A 311 32.08 0.91 -17.10
N SER A 312 33.38 0.98 -17.38
CA SER A 312 34.19 -0.20 -17.69
C SER A 312 34.18 -1.18 -16.51
N PRO A 313 33.71 -2.43 -16.68
CA PRO A 313 33.81 -3.47 -15.66
C PRO A 313 35.26 -3.75 -15.26
N GLU A 314 36.25 -3.37 -16.08
CA GLU A 314 37.68 -3.59 -15.80
C GLU A 314 38.18 -2.72 -14.65
N ASP A 315 37.74 -1.45 -14.55
CA ASP A 315 38.10 -0.57 -13.43
C ASP A 315 37.47 -1.07 -12.13
N THR A 316 36.25 -1.62 -12.23
CA THR A 316 35.49 -2.19 -11.10
C THR A 316 36.04 -3.54 -10.64
N LEU A 317 36.41 -4.44 -11.56
CA LEU A 317 37.07 -5.72 -11.23
C LEU A 317 38.46 -5.51 -10.63
N ASN A 318 39.21 -4.51 -11.11
CA ASN A 318 40.52 -4.17 -10.56
C ASN A 318 40.40 -3.65 -9.11
N ALA A 319 39.33 -2.91 -8.79
CA ALA A 319 39.05 -2.48 -7.41
C ALA A 319 38.78 -3.66 -6.46
N VAL A 320 38.11 -4.73 -6.94
CA VAL A 320 37.85 -5.96 -6.17
C VAL A 320 39.12 -6.79 -5.98
N ASN A 321 40.03 -6.80 -6.96
CA ASN A 321 41.30 -7.53 -6.91
C ASN A 321 42.39 -6.87 -6.03
N LEU A 322 42.23 -5.61 -5.61
CA LEU A 322 43.19 -4.90 -4.75
C LEU A 322 43.04 -5.19 -3.24
N SER A 323 42.04 -6.00 -2.86
CA SER A 323 41.75 -6.35 -1.46
C SER A 323 42.22 -7.74 -1.02
N SER A 324 43.12 -8.42 -1.74
CA SER A 324 43.80 -9.62 -1.23
C SER A 324 45.07 -9.23 -0.44
N PRO A 325 45.24 -9.63 0.84
CA PRO A 325 46.47 -9.37 1.55
C PRO A 325 47.59 -10.24 0.96
N SER A 326 48.60 -9.57 0.44
CA SER A 326 49.88 -10.13 0.03
C SER A 326 50.51 -10.93 1.18
N ALA A 327 50.72 -12.23 0.99
CA ALA A 327 51.66 -13.02 1.78
C ALA A 327 52.65 -13.70 0.81
N SER A 328 53.89 -13.26 0.95
CA SER A 328 55.10 -13.67 0.26
C SER A 328 55.54 -15.11 0.57
N GLY A 329 56.00 -15.82 -0.46
CA GLY A 329 57.19 -16.70 -0.42
C GLY A 329 57.01 -18.15 0.01
N GLY A 330 57.43 -19.09 -0.84
CA GLY A 330 57.79 -20.46 -0.45
C GLY A 330 57.41 -21.53 -1.48
N GLU A 331 58.41 -22.20 -2.03
CA GLU A 331 58.35 -23.22 -3.09
C GLU A 331 57.78 -24.60 -2.66
N GLU A 332 57.24 -25.29 -3.68
CA GLU A 332 57.14 -26.76 -3.93
C GLU A 332 56.55 -27.74 -2.88
N LYS A 333 55.46 -28.43 -3.25
CA LYS A 333 55.46 -29.83 -3.76
C LYS A 333 54.05 -30.40 -3.99
N GLU A 334 53.87 -31.04 -5.14
CA GLU A 334 52.72 -31.90 -5.46
C GLU A 334 52.64 -33.12 -4.54
N SER A 335 51.42 -33.47 -4.09
CA SER A 335 50.98 -34.87 -4.02
C SER A 335 49.45 -34.96 -3.84
N LYS A 336 48.85 -35.85 -4.63
CA LYS A 336 47.41 -36.17 -4.71
C LYS A 336 46.93 -36.88 -3.43
N SER A 337 45.75 -36.51 -2.91
CA SER A 337 44.59 -37.42 -2.77
C SER A 337 43.48 -36.84 -1.88
N SER A 338 42.26 -37.30 -2.17
CA SER A 338 41.03 -37.27 -1.36
C SER A 338 40.39 -35.92 -1.01
N THR A 339 39.29 -35.66 -1.72
CA THR A 339 38.02 -35.08 -1.24
C THR A 339 37.95 -34.78 0.26
N ASP A 340 38.10 -33.49 0.58
CA ASP A 340 37.22 -32.77 1.50
C ASP A 340 37.40 -31.27 1.24
N VAL A 341 36.43 -30.66 0.53
CA VAL A 341 36.44 -29.21 0.27
C VAL A 341 35.95 -28.52 1.53
N SER A 342 36.86 -28.17 2.42
CA SER A 342 36.57 -27.25 3.53
C SER A 342 36.26 -25.88 2.94
N TYR A 343 35.04 -25.39 3.15
CA TYR A 343 34.59 -24.06 2.74
C TYR A 343 35.51 -22.98 3.31
N GLN A 344 36.32 -22.36 2.46
CA GLN A 344 36.92 -21.05 2.68
C GLN A 344 35.80 -19.99 2.62
N GLY A 345 34.98 -19.92 3.67
CA GLY A 345 33.72 -19.17 3.68
C GLY A 345 33.86 -17.65 3.84
N VAL A 346 34.94 -17.15 4.46
CA VAL A 346 34.99 -15.72 4.87
C VAL A 346 35.50 -14.78 3.77
N THR A 347 36.38 -15.25 2.88
CA THR A 347 36.92 -14.44 1.78
C THR A 347 35.97 -14.34 0.59
N ASN A 348 35.13 -15.37 0.39
CA ASN A 348 34.15 -15.38 -0.68
C ASN A 348 32.97 -14.45 -0.40
N ASP A 349 32.51 -14.35 0.86
CA ASP A 349 31.36 -13.49 1.18
C ASP A 349 31.66 -12.00 0.94
N ILE A 350 32.86 -11.54 1.31
CA ILE A 350 33.32 -10.16 1.05
C ILE A 350 33.45 -9.90 -0.46
N ALA A 351 34.00 -10.87 -1.19
CA ALA A 351 34.12 -10.75 -2.64
C ALA A 351 32.74 -10.72 -3.32
N ILE A 352 31.80 -11.56 -2.88
CA ILE A 352 30.41 -11.61 -3.36
C ILE A 352 29.69 -10.30 -3.05
N GLU A 353 29.85 -9.75 -1.84
CA GLU A 353 29.24 -8.47 -1.47
C GLU A 353 29.76 -7.33 -2.35
N ALA A 354 31.08 -7.28 -2.60
CA ALA A 354 31.68 -6.30 -3.51
C ALA A 354 31.20 -6.47 -4.96
N LEU A 355 31.09 -7.71 -5.45
CA LEU A 355 30.54 -8.03 -6.77
C LEU A 355 29.07 -7.58 -6.89
N CYS A 356 28.24 -7.87 -5.88
CA CYS A 356 26.86 -7.43 -5.80
C CYS A 356 26.76 -5.91 -5.83
N LYS A 357 27.62 -5.21 -5.08
CA LYS A 357 27.51 -3.75 -4.93
C LYS A 357 28.06 -2.96 -6.11
N GLU A 358 29.16 -3.40 -6.69
CA GLU A 358 29.92 -2.62 -7.66
C GLU A 358 29.68 -3.09 -9.11
N VAL A 359 29.56 -4.40 -9.32
CA VAL A 359 29.48 -4.99 -10.67
C VAL A 359 28.03 -5.21 -11.13
N TRP A 360 27.14 -5.62 -10.22
CA TRP A 360 25.76 -5.94 -10.56
C TRP A 360 24.92 -4.76 -11.09
N PRO A 361 25.02 -3.54 -10.54
CA PRO A 361 24.30 -2.37 -11.07
C PRO A 361 24.69 -2.07 -12.53
N VAL A 362 25.96 -2.25 -12.86
CA VAL A 362 26.49 -2.08 -14.22
C VAL A 362 25.92 -3.15 -15.15
N LEU A 363 25.89 -4.41 -14.72
CA LEU A 363 25.29 -5.50 -15.51
C LEU A 363 23.78 -5.30 -15.71
N ALA A 364 23.05 -4.84 -14.70
CA ALA A 364 21.64 -4.53 -14.79
C ALA A 364 21.36 -3.40 -15.80
N PHE A 365 22.23 -2.40 -15.84
CA PHE A 365 22.17 -1.32 -16.84
C PHE A 365 22.49 -1.82 -18.26
N VAL A 366 23.58 -2.58 -18.45
CA VAL A 366 24.05 -3.05 -19.76
C VAL A 366 23.16 -4.14 -20.34
N GLY A 367 22.72 -5.09 -19.51
CA GLY A 367 21.88 -6.21 -19.91
C GLY A 367 20.47 -5.78 -20.34
N GLY A 368 20.05 -4.57 -19.95
CA GLY A 368 18.68 -4.13 -20.10
C GLY A 368 17.79 -4.83 -19.07
N LEU A 369 17.01 -4.05 -18.32
CA LEU A 369 16.01 -4.63 -17.43
C LEU A 369 14.84 -5.13 -18.29
N ASP A 370 14.50 -6.42 -18.20
CA ASP A 370 13.22 -6.91 -18.73
C ASP A 370 12.11 -6.20 -17.94
N THR A 371 11.37 -5.32 -18.61
CA THR A 371 10.35 -4.51 -17.96
C THR A 371 9.12 -5.32 -17.58
N GLY A 372 9.00 -6.54 -18.12
CA GLY A 372 7.76 -7.33 -18.07
C GLY A 372 6.56 -6.57 -18.62
N LEU A 373 5.40 -7.20 -18.57
CA LEU A 373 4.11 -6.52 -18.72
C LEU A 373 3.65 -6.07 -17.34
N ARG A 374 3.47 -4.76 -17.18
CA ARG A 374 2.87 -4.19 -15.98
C ARG A 374 2.07 -2.95 -16.31
N VAL A 375 1.04 -2.71 -15.51
CA VAL A 375 0.17 -1.55 -15.65
C VAL A 375 0.98 -0.27 -15.38
N GLY A 376 0.89 0.72 -16.27
CA GLY A 376 1.72 1.94 -16.23
C GLY A 376 3.16 1.75 -16.77
N GLY A 377 3.53 0.53 -17.19
CA GLY A 377 4.76 0.28 -17.93
C GLY A 377 4.76 1.04 -19.26
N ARG A 378 5.92 1.57 -19.65
CA ARG A 378 6.05 2.33 -20.90
C ARG A 378 6.07 1.33 -22.06
N CYS A 379 4.99 1.26 -22.83
CA CYS A 379 4.96 0.46 -24.04
C CYS A 379 5.76 1.15 -25.15
N VAL A 380 6.83 0.52 -25.60
CA VAL A 380 7.52 0.93 -26.82
C VAL A 380 6.79 0.25 -27.98
N THR A 381 5.98 1.01 -28.72
CA THR A 381 5.34 0.50 -29.93
C THR A 381 6.41 0.22 -30.98
N GLN A 382 6.82 -1.03 -31.10
CA GLN A 382 7.60 -1.50 -32.23
C GLN A 382 6.63 -1.59 -33.43
N PRO A 383 6.89 -0.96 -34.58
CA PRO A 383 5.98 -1.00 -35.71
C PRO A 383 6.02 -2.40 -36.35
N ILE A 384 5.24 -3.32 -35.79
CA ILE A 384 4.97 -4.62 -36.37
C ILE A 384 3.78 -4.44 -37.33
N ARG A 385 3.90 -4.98 -38.55
CA ARG A 385 2.95 -4.79 -39.67
C ARG A 385 1.54 -5.36 -39.46
N GLU A 386 1.17 -5.81 -38.27
CA GLU A 386 -0.16 -6.34 -38.00
C GLU A 386 -0.72 -5.75 -36.71
N LYS A 387 -1.94 -5.21 -36.83
CA LYS A 387 -2.67 -4.54 -35.76
C LYS A 387 -2.95 -5.52 -34.62
N VAL A 388 -2.40 -5.26 -33.44
CA VAL A 388 -2.90 -5.83 -32.20
C VAL A 388 -3.58 -4.72 -31.42
N LEU A 389 -4.88 -4.90 -31.19
CA LEU A 389 -5.68 -4.05 -30.32
C LEU A 389 -5.40 -4.47 -28.88
N PHE A 390 -4.82 -3.60 -28.06
CA PHE A 390 -4.82 -3.77 -26.62
C PHE A 390 -5.89 -2.83 -26.05
N LEU A 391 -6.95 -3.42 -25.50
CA LEU A 391 -7.96 -2.70 -24.72
C LEU A 391 -7.31 -2.28 -23.40
N VAL A 392 -7.37 -0.98 -23.12
CA VAL A 392 -7.08 -0.39 -21.81
C VAL A 392 -8.28 -0.61 -20.90
#